data_AF-A0A182TRP2-F1
#
_entry.id   AF-A0A182TRP2-F1
#
_cell.length_a   1.000
_cell.length_b   1.000
_cell.length_c   1.000
_cell.angle_alpha   90.00
_cell.angle_beta   90.00
_cell.angle_gamma   90.00
#
_symmetry.space_group_name_H-M   'P 1'
#
loop_
_entity.id
_entity.type
_entity.pdbx_description
1 polymer ?
#
loop_
_entity_poly.entity_id
_entity_poly.type
_entity_poly.pdbx_seq_one_letter_code
_entity_poly.pdbx_strand_id
1 'polypeptide(L)'
;LVVMVENRHENKWIHVKCDCQESYNVVSTRGELKTVDSVPPLQRQVIIVLTQLEGSGGFSIAHRLTHRLANSGGLHDWGPPSSTHYPPIENVSELHSPRMIT
;
A
#
# COMPACT_ATOMS: atom_id res chain seq x y z
N LEU A 1 1.20 -4.96 -11.88
CA LEU A 1 2.02 -5.25 -10.68
C LEU A 1 1.09 -5.33 -9.47
N VAL A 2 1.29 -6.30 -8.58
CA VAL A 2 0.61 -6.35 -7.27
C VAL A 2 1.68 -6.18 -6.20
N VAL A 3 1.51 -5.19 -5.32
CA VAL A 3 2.35 -5.02 -4.14
C VAL A 3 1.57 -5.50 -2.93
N MET A 4 2.08 -6.53 -2.27
CA MET A 4 1.53 -7.08 -1.03
C MET A 4 2.60 -7.06 0.04
N VAL A 5 2.23 -6.69 1.26
CA VAL A 5 3.10 -6.80 2.43
C VAL A 5 2.57 -7.91 3.33
N GLU A 6 3.45 -8.80 3.76
CA GLU A 6 3.19 -9.80 4.81
C GLU A 6 3.93 -9.39 6.07
N ASN A 7 3.20 -9.03 7.12
CA ASN A 7 3.77 -8.74 8.41
C ASN A 7 3.75 -10.01 9.29
N ARG A 8 4.91 -10.68 9.40
CA ARG A 8 5.09 -11.85 10.28
C ARG A 8 5.55 -11.49 11.70
N HIS A 9 5.65 -10.21 12.06
CA HIS A 9 5.96 -9.83 13.43
C HIS A 9 4.73 -10.02 14.33
N GLU A 10 4.95 -10.53 15.53
CA GLU A 10 3.87 -10.81 16.50
C GLU A 10 3.35 -9.56 17.21
N ASN A 11 4.18 -8.53 17.33
CA ASN A 11 3.90 -7.35 18.16
C ASN A 11 4.30 -6.01 17.53
N LYS A 12 4.65 -6.00 16.24
CA LYS A 12 5.02 -4.78 15.51
C LYS A 12 4.11 -4.59 14.31
N TRP A 13 3.75 -3.34 14.07
CA TRP A 13 3.17 -2.90 12.82
C TRP A 13 4.28 -2.68 11.79
N ILE A 14 3.96 -2.86 10.51
CA ILE A 14 4.82 -2.42 9.40
C ILE A 14 4.15 -1.23 8.76
N HIS A 15 4.79 -0.07 8.82
CA HIS A 15 4.41 1.04 7.95
C HIS A 15 5.13 0.88 6.63
N VAL A 16 4.41 1.02 5.52
CA VAL A 16 4.95 0.92 4.17
C VAL A 16 4.55 2.16 3.36
N LYS A 17 5.53 2.78 2.71
CA LYS A 17 5.33 3.76 1.65
C LYS A 17 5.55 3.06 0.32
N CYS A 18 4.55 3.11 -0.55
CA CYS A 18 4.68 2.69 -1.94
C CYS A 18 4.64 3.92 -2.84
N ASP A 19 5.69 4.16 -3.60
CA ASP A 19 5.83 5.30 -4.50
C ASP A 19 6.03 4.79 -5.92
N CYS A 20 5.01 4.96 -6.75
CA CYS A 20 4.95 4.52 -8.14
C CYS A 20 4.76 5.69 -9.11
N GLN A 21 5.00 6.93 -8.68
CA GLN A 21 4.71 8.13 -9.47
C GLN A 21 5.55 8.24 -10.76
N GLU A 22 6.68 7.55 -10.84
CA GLU A 22 7.52 7.47 -12.05
C GLU A 22 7.03 6.42 -13.07
N SER A 23 5.90 5.75 -12.80
CA SER A 23 5.28 4.82 -13.75
C SER A 23 4.58 5.56 -14.88
N TYR A 24 4.50 4.95 -16.06
CA TYR A 24 3.86 5.50 -17.24
C TYR A 24 2.75 4.58 -17.76
N ASN A 25 1.62 5.18 -18.14
CA ASN A 25 0.44 4.49 -18.70
C ASN A 25 -0.12 3.39 -17.78
N VAL A 26 -0.22 3.70 -16.48
CA VAL A 26 -0.80 2.80 -15.46
C VAL A 26 -1.84 3.50 -14.60
N VAL A 27 -2.79 2.71 -14.10
CA VAL A 27 -3.75 3.10 -13.06
C VAL A 27 -3.54 2.26 -11.81
N SER A 28 -3.99 2.81 -10.69
CA SER A 28 -3.90 2.22 -9.37
C SER A 28 -5.29 1.95 -8.81
N THR A 29 -5.48 0.79 -8.18
CA THR A 29 -6.70 0.51 -7.40
C THR A 29 -6.89 1.46 -6.21
N ARG A 30 -5.84 2.18 -5.81
CA ARG A 30 -5.87 3.16 -4.71
C ARG A 30 -6.20 4.58 -5.18
N GLY A 31 -6.46 4.79 -6.46
CA GLY A 31 -6.74 6.11 -7.05
C GLY A 31 -5.50 7.02 -7.15
N GLU A 32 -4.46 6.75 -6.37
CA GLU A 32 -3.16 7.43 -6.42
C GLU A 32 -2.02 6.44 -6.67
N LEU A 33 -0.91 6.95 -7.23
CA LEU A 33 0.33 6.20 -7.44
C LEU A 33 1.27 6.24 -6.24
N LYS A 34 0.86 6.91 -5.15
CA LYS A 34 1.60 6.93 -3.90
C LYS A 34 0.68 6.55 -2.77
N THR A 35 1.08 5.59 -1.95
CA THR A 35 0.33 5.18 -0.77
C THR A 35 1.23 5.04 0.44
N VAL A 36 0.64 5.20 1.60
CA VAL A 36 1.24 4.95 2.89
C VAL A 36 0.25 4.12 3.69
N ASP A 37 0.67 2.94 4.14
CA ASP A 37 -0.24 1.99 4.77
C ASP A 37 0.41 1.38 6.00
N SER A 38 -0.43 0.97 6.95
CA SER A 38 -0.02 0.34 8.21
C SER A 38 -0.56 -1.08 8.29
N VAL A 39 0.34 -2.05 8.26
CA VAL A 39 0.01 -3.47 8.23
C VAL A 39 0.08 -4.06 9.65
N PRO A 40 -1.03 -4.61 10.19
CA PRO A 40 -1.07 -5.19 11.54
C PRO A 40 -0.11 -6.37 11.74
N PRO A 41 0.29 -6.65 12.99
CA PRO A 41 0.96 -7.91 13.33
C PRO A 41 0.21 -9.13 12.79
N LEU A 42 0.96 -10.11 12.28
CA LEU A 42 0.45 -11.38 11.74
C LEU A 42 -0.59 -11.25 10.61
N GLN A 43 -0.56 -10.13 9.88
CA GLN A 43 -1.48 -9.86 8.78
C GLN A 43 -0.75 -9.56 7.48
N ARG A 44 -1.43 -9.85 6.38
CA ARG A 44 -1.02 -9.49 5.02
C ARG A 44 -2.00 -8.49 4.43
N GLN A 45 -1.50 -7.59 3.60
CA GLN A 45 -2.31 -6.56 2.98
C GLN A 45 -1.84 -6.28 1.55
N VAL A 46 -2.79 -6.23 0.61
CA VAL A 46 -2.53 -5.69 -0.72
C VAL A 46 -2.45 -4.17 -0.60
N ILE A 47 -1.30 -3.60 -0.93
CA ILE A 47 -1.01 -2.16 -0.79
C ILE A 47 -1.56 -1.41 -1.98
N ILE A 48 -1.20 -1.88 -3.19
CA ILE A 48 -1.57 -1.27 -4.46
C ILE A 48 -1.58 -2.36 -5.55
N VAL A 49 -2.55 -2.26 -6.46
CA VAL A 49 -2.53 -3.00 -7.72
C VAL A 49 -2.42 -1.99 -8.85
N LEU A 50 -1.40 -2.17 -9.68
CA LEU A 50 -1.17 -1.36 -10.88
C LEU A 50 -1.53 -2.15 -12.13
N THR A 51 -2.39 -1.58 -12.96
CA THR A 51 -2.77 -2.11 -14.28
C THR A 51 -2.48 -1.08 -15.38
N GLN A 52 -2.31 -1.54 -16.61
CA GLN A 52 -2.19 -0.65 -17.76
C GLN A 52 -3.45 0.18 -17.94
N LEU A 53 -3.32 1.49 -18.25
CA LEU A 53 -4.44 2.38 -18.51
C LEU A 53 -4.96 2.22 -19.95
N GLU A 54 -4.08 2.42 -20.94
CA GLU A 54 -4.43 2.35 -22.37
C GLU A 54 -3.71 1.20 -23.06
N GLY A 55 -4.46 0.35 -23.78
CA GLY A 55 -3.94 -0.85 -24.43
C GLY A 55 -3.13 -0.63 -25.71
N SER A 56 -3.20 0.57 -26.31
CA SER A 56 -2.58 0.88 -27.61
C SER A 56 -1.15 1.45 -27.49
N GLY A 57 -0.68 1.77 -26.28
CA GLY A 57 0.67 2.24 -26.01
C GLY A 57 1.46 1.28 -25.12
N GLY A 58 2.79 1.41 -25.10
CA GLY A 58 3.61 0.76 -24.08
C GLY A 58 3.27 1.27 -22.68
N PHE A 59 3.65 0.51 -21.64
CA PHE A 59 3.56 0.95 -20.25
C PHE A 59 4.87 0.62 -19.53
N SER A 60 5.18 1.36 -18.48
CA SER A 60 6.32 1.07 -17.60
C SER A 60 5.90 1.23 -16.15
N ILE A 61 6.47 0.38 -15.29
CA ILE A 61 6.20 0.40 -13.86
C ILE A 61 7.51 0.67 -13.13
N ALA A 62 7.59 1.83 -12.50
CA ALA A 62 8.60 2.16 -11.52
C ALA A 62 7.96 2.06 -10.13
N HIS A 63 8.62 1.40 -9.18
CA HIS A 63 8.10 1.28 -7.81
C HIS A 63 9.24 1.37 -6.80
N ARG A 64 9.04 2.22 -5.78
CA ARG A 64 9.93 2.34 -4.64
C ARG A 64 9.16 2.05 -3.36
N LEU A 65 9.69 1.09 -2.59
CA LEU A 65 9.11 0.69 -1.31
C LEU A 65 10.02 1.14 -0.17
N THR A 66 9.44 1.85 0.79
CA THR A 66 10.10 2.17 2.07
C THR A 66 9.27 1.58 3.20
N HIS A 67 9.87 0.75 4.05
CA HIS A 67 9.18 0.18 5.21
C HIS A 67 9.87 0.57 6.52
N ARG A 68 9.09 0.62 7.60
CA ARG A 68 9.60 0.74 8.96
C ARG A 68 8.76 -0.06 9.94
N LEU A 69 9.41 -0.58 10.99
CA LEU A 69 8.70 -1.16 12.13
C LEU A 69 8.10 -0.05 12.99
N ALA A 70 6.90 -0.30 13.51
CA ALA A 70 6.18 0.63 14.37
C ALA A 70 5.53 -0.10 15.56
N ASN A 71 5.33 0.65 16.64
CA ASN A 71 4.70 0.14 17.87
C ASN A 71 3.17 0.33 17.87
N SER A 72 2.62 1.07 16.90
CA SER A 72 1.18 1.34 16.77
C SER A 72 0.80 1.45 15.30
N GLY A 73 -0.49 1.37 14.99
CA GLY A 73 -0.98 1.42 13.61
C GLY A 73 -1.03 2.82 12.99
N GLY A 74 -0.96 3.88 13.80
CA GLY A 74 -1.03 5.25 13.30
C GLY A 74 0.22 5.63 12.50
N LEU A 75 0.06 6.29 11.35
CA LEU A 75 1.16 6.58 10.43
C LEU A 75 2.15 7.65 10.92
N HIS A 76 1.82 8.42 11.96
CA HIS A 76 2.64 9.51 12.52
C HIS A 76 3.10 10.49 11.43
N ASP A 77 4.39 10.78 11.34
CA ASP A 77 5.03 11.65 10.34
C ASP A 77 4.85 11.19 8.88
N TRP A 78 4.27 10.01 8.64
CA TRP A 78 4.03 9.50 7.29
C TRP A 78 2.62 9.76 6.77
N GLY A 79 1.70 10.29 7.57
CA GLY A 79 0.33 10.56 7.14
C GLY A 79 -0.39 11.55 8.05
N PRO A 80 -1.67 11.84 7.76
CA PRO A 80 -2.50 12.66 8.63
C PRO A 80 -2.61 12.09 10.05
N PRO A 81 -2.88 12.92 11.08
CA PRO A 81 -3.11 12.45 12.44
C PRO A 81 -4.15 11.33 12.48
N SER A 82 -3.93 10.30 13.29
CA SER A 82 -4.80 9.12 13.46
C SER A 82 -5.07 8.26 12.22
N SER A 83 -4.49 8.58 11.05
CA SER A 83 -4.61 7.75 9.86
C SER A 83 -3.79 6.47 9.97
N THR A 84 -4.32 5.38 9.43
CA THR A 84 -3.61 4.10 9.24
C THR A 84 -3.31 3.84 7.76
N HIS A 85 -3.95 4.59 6.86
CA HIS A 85 -3.80 4.52 5.42
C HIS A 85 -3.90 5.93 4.83
N TYR A 86 -3.08 6.21 3.82
CA TYR A 86 -3.12 7.44 3.06
C TYR A 86 -2.76 7.17 1.59
N PRO A 87 -3.64 7.46 0.62
CA PRO A 87 -5.01 7.94 0.80
C PRO A 87 -5.90 6.91 1.55
N PRO A 88 -7.03 7.34 2.16
CA PRO A 88 -7.97 6.45 2.82
C PRO A 88 -8.48 5.32 1.91
N ILE A 89 -8.72 4.14 2.48
CA ILE A 89 -9.30 2.99 1.77
C ILE A 89 -10.81 3.02 2.01
N GLU A 90 -11.57 3.56 1.06
CA GLU A 90 -13.03 3.62 1.16
C GLU A 90 -13.69 2.56 0.26
N ASN A 91 -13.67 2.76 -1.06
CA ASN A 91 -14.45 1.95 -2.01
C ASN A 91 -13.80 0.62 -2.42
N VAL A 92 -12.62 0.31 -1.88
CA VAL A 92 -11.80 -0.85 -2.30
C VAL A 92 -11.30 -1.66 -1.10
N SER A 93 -11.99 -1.56 0.03
CA SER A 93 -11.64 -2.25 1.28
C SER A 93 -11.60 -3.78 1.12
N GLU A 94 -12.49 -4.39 0.34
CA GLU A 94 -12.48 -5.84 0.14
C GLU A 94 -11.13 -6.39 -0.38
N LEU A 95 -10.47 -5.62 -1.25
CA LEU A 95 -9.15 -5.96 -1.80
C LEU A 95 -8.01 -5.54 -0.86
N HIS A 96 -8.12 -4.36 -0.26
CA HIS A 96 -7.02 -3.72 0.46
C HIS A 96 -7.08 -3.86 1.98
N SER A 97 -8.12 -4.47 2.55
CA SER A 97 -8.19 -4.73 3.98
C SER A 97 -7.15 -5.78 4.39
N PRO A 98 -6.41 -5.55 5.49
CA PRO A 98 -5.55 -6.56 6.09
C PRO A 98 -6.26 -7.88 6.37
N ARG A 99 -5.56 -9.01 6.16
CA ARG A 99 -6.05 -10.36 6.42
C ARG A 99 -5.03 -11.15 7.21
N MET A 100 -5.47 -12.02 8.13
CA MET A 100 -4.57 -12.91 8.89
C MET A 100 -3.70 -13.77 7.96
N ILE A 101 -2.44 -13.91 8.32
CA ILE A 101 -1.54 -14.92 7.77
C ILE A 101 -1.82 -16.20 8.58
N THR A 102 -2.47 -17.18 7.95
CA THR A 102 -2.69 -18.52 8.53
C THR A 102 -1.41 -19.31 8.61
#